data_AF-A0A933J175-F1
#
_entry.id   AF-A0A933J175-F1
#
_cell.length_a   1.000
_cell.length_b   1.000
_cell.length_c   1.000
_cell.angle_alpha   90.00
_cell.angle_beta   90.00
_cell.angle_gamma   90.00
#
_symmetry.space_group_name_H-M   'P 1'
#
loop_
_entity.id
_entity.type
_entity.pdbx_description
1 polymer ?
#
loop_
_entity_poly.entity_id
_entity_poly.type
_entity_poly.pdbx_seq_one_letter_code
_entity_poly.pdbx_strand_id
1 'polypeptide(L)'
;MSGENVQPCLREQANSILSRLLPSQREELLVKCWLSHDARWFMAVAQEYGMAVANRLNQIAAHELGKAEAQRLARALELSPVKTLDDYLLAQEIGIGLFGPDLLDYDIVKTDDRSYQTQVRRCFAFDNAVRAGIAGEYECGIFARITGWLDAFGLEHVTRPSLGKCLKAQGQDCVHTVAVGR
;
A
#
# COMPACT_ATOMS: atom_id res chain seq x y z
N MET A 1 -3.22 -48.66 -9.21
CA MET A 1 -3.69 -48.47 -7.82
C MET A 1 -4.30 -47.07 -7.75
N SER A 2 -5.61 -46.93 -7.63
CA SER A 2 -6.22 -45.63 -7.37
C SER A 2 -6.07 -45.33 -5.88
N GLY A 3 -5.25 -44.34 -5.52
CA GLY A 3 -5.17 -43.88 -4.14
C GLY A 3 -6.48 -43.21 -3.72
N GLU A 4 -6.86 -43.37 -2.46
CA GLU A 4 -7.99 -42.65 -1.87
C GLU A 4 -7.68 -41.15 -1.83
N ASN A 5 -8.62 -40.31 -2.28
CA ASN A 5 -8.47 -38.86 -2.19
C ASN A 5 -8.79 -38.39 -0.76
N VAL A 6 -7.75 -38.18 0.04
CA VAL A 6 -7.88 -37.74 1.44
C VAL A 6 -8.09 -36.22 1.61
N GLN A 7 -8.01 -35.43 0.54
CA GLN A 7 -8.10 -33.96 0.61
C GLN A 7 -9.39 -33.43 1.27
N PRO A 8 -10.59 -34.02 1.05
CA PRO A 8 -11.82 -33.53 1.68
C PRO A 8 -11.79 -33.65 3.21
N CYS A 9 -11.35 -34.80 3.74
CA CYS A 9 -11.22 -35.01 5.19
C CYS A 9 -10.20 -34.04 5.81
N LEU A 10 -9.05 -33.85 5.14
CA LEU A 10 -8.05 -32.86 5.57
C LEU A 10 -8.61 -31.43 5.55
N ARG A 11 -9.47 -31.09 4.59
CA ARG A 11 -10.10 -29.76 4.49
C ARG A 11 -11.04 -29.49 5.65
N GLU A 12 -11.84 -30.46 6.06
CA GLU A 12 -12.74 -30.34 7.21
C GLU A 12 -11.95 -30.11 8.51
N GLN A 13 -10.90 -30.93 8.74
CA GLN A 13 -10.00 -30.76 9.87
C GLN A 13 -9.32 -29.38 9.86
N ALA A 14 -8.83 -28.94 8.70
CA ALA A 14 -8.21 -27.63 8.54
C ALA A 14 -9.19 -26.49 8.84
N ASN A 15 -10.44 -26.57 8.37
CA ASN A 15 -11.44 -25.54 8.64
C ASN A 15 -11.77 -25.41 10.13
N SER A 16 -11.82 -26.52 10.87
CA SER A 16 -11.99 -26.53 12.33
C SER A 16 -10.80 -25.91 13.07
N ILE A 17 -9.57 -26.07 12.55
CA ILE A 17 -8.39 -25.40 13.11
C ILE A 17 -8.40 -23.91 12.78
N LEU A 18 -8.74 -23.55 11.55
CA LEU A 18 -8.76 -22.15 11.07
C LEU A 18 -9.83 -21.32 11.77
N SER A 19 -10.94 -21.91 12.23
CA SER A 19 -11.98 -21.20 12.98
C SER A 19 -11.52 -20.71 14.36
N ARG A 20 -10.31 -21.08 14.82
CA ARG A 20 -9.68 -20.53 16.03
C ARG A 20 -9.21 -19.08 15.84
N LEU A 21 -9.07 -18.61 14.60
CA LEU A 21 -8.75 -17.22 14.30
C LEU A 21 -10.04 -16.41 14.18
N LEU A 22 -10.13 -15.32 14.95
CA LEU A 22 -11.13 -14.30 14.72
C LEU A 22 -10.91 -13.67 13.32
N PRO A 23 -11.95 -13.14 12.66
CA PRO A 23 -11.81 -12.50 11.35
C PRO A 23 -10.70 -11.43 11.31
N SER A 24 -10.60 -10.57 12.32
CA SER A 24 -9.56 -9.55 12.44
C SER A 24 -8.15 -10.14 12.60
N GLN A 25 -7.99 -11.21 13.38
CA GLN A 25 -6.71 -11.91 13.54
C GLN A 25 -6.27 -12.57 12.23
N ARG A 26 -7.23 -13.14 11.49
CA ARG A 26 -6.97 -13.72 10.17
C ARG A 26 -6.51 -12.65 9.20
N GLU A 27 -7.20 -11.51 9.16
CA GLU A 27 -6.85 -10.38 8.31
C GLU A 27 -5.46 -9.84 8.63
N GLU A 28 -5.18 -9.57 9.90
CA GLU A 28 -3.86 -9.11 10.37
C GLU A 28 -2.75 -10.08 9.98
N LEU A 29 -2.97 -11.39 10.15
CA LEU A 29 -1.99 -12.41 9.77
C LEU A 29 -1.73 -12.41 8.26
N LEU A 30 -2.78 -12.32 7.44
CA LEU A 30 -2.64 -12.28 5.98
C LEU A 30 -1.91 -11.02 5.51
N VAL A 31 -2.22 -9.85 6.09
CA VAL A 31 -1.53 -8.59 5.79
C VAL A 31 -0.04 -8.69 6.16
N LYS A 32 0.29 -9.22 7.34
CA LYS A 32 1.70 -9.42 7.75
C LYS A 32 2.46 -10.38 6.83
N CYS A 33 1.82 -11.47 6.39
CA CYS A 33 2.42 -12.38 5.40
C CYS A 33 2.66 -11.69 4.06
N TRP A 34 1.70 -10.87 3.59
CA TRP A 34 1.84 -10.11 2.36
C TRP A 34 2.97 -9.07 2.45
N LEU A 35 3.03 -8.28 3.52
CA LEU A 35 4.13 -7.32 3.77
C LEU A 35 5.49 -8.02 3.87
N SER A 36 5.52 -9.19 4.49
CA SER A 36 6.72 -10.03 4.59
C SER A 36 7.20 -10.52 3.22
N HIS A 37 6.26 -10.91 2.34
CA HIS A 37 6.58 -11.26 0.97
C HIS A 37 7.11 -10.05 0.19
N ASP A 38 6.43 -8.90 0.31
CA ASP A 38 6.81 -7.66 -0.36
C ASP A 38 8.25 -7.22 -0.01
N ALA A 39 8.58 -7.21 1.29
CA ALA A 39 9.94 -6.91 1.73
C ALA A 39 11.00 -7.89 1.19
N ARG A 40 10.67 -9.19 1.08
CA ARG A 40 11.60 -10.22 0.59
C ARG A 40 11.85 -10.11 -0.91
N TRP A 41 10.81 -9.84 -1.69
CA TRP A 41 10.95 -9.61 -3.13
C TRP A 41 11.86 -8.40 -3.38
N PHE A 42 11.61 -7.30 -2.67
CA PHE A 42 12.40 -6.08 -2.77
C PHE A 42 13.88 -6.35 -2.48
N MET A 43 14.17 -7.04 -1.37
CA MET A 43 15.54 -7.36 -0.98
C MET A 43 16.22 -8.35 -1.94
N ALA A 44 15.49 -9.31 -2.50
CA ALA A 44 16.04 -10.21 -3.51
C ALA A 44 16.51 -9.44 -4.76
N VAL A 45 15.71 -8.47 -5.23
CA VAL A 45 16.12 -7.60 -6.33
C VAL A 45 17.27 -6.68 -5.94
N ALA A 46 17.25 -6.12 -4.73
CA ALA A 46 18.34 -5.26 -4.27
C ALA A 46 19.67 -6.01 -4.21
N GLN A 47 19.65 -7.27 -3.78
CA GLN A 47 20.84 -8.13 -3.71
C GLN A 47 21.38 -8.50 -5.10
N GLU A 48 20.49 -8.81 -6.04
CA GLU A 48 20.88 -9.27 -7.38
C GLU A 48 21.23 -8.11 -8.33
N TYR A 49 20.50 -7.00 -8.25
CA TYR A 49 20.54 -5.90 -9.23
C TYR A 49 20.82 -4.52 -8.64
N GLY A 50 21.03 -4.43 -7.32
CA GLY A 50 21.29 -3.18 -6.62
C GLY A 50 20.05 -2.36 -6.28
N MET A 51 20.22 -1.42 -5.34
CA MET A 51 19.14 -0.59 -4.78
C MET A 51 18.43 0.28 -5.82
N ALA A 52 19.16 0.85 -6.78
CA ALA A 52 18.55 1.67 -7.84
C ALA A 52 17.51 0.90 -8.66
N VAL A 53 17.81 -0.36 -9.01
CA VAL A 53 16.87 -1.22 -9.74
C VAL A 53 15.71 -1.63 -8.84
N ALA A 54 15.99 -2.02 -7.59
CA ALA A 54 14.96 -2.39 -6.63
C ALA A 54 13.95 -1.26 -6.39
N ASN A 55 14.42 -0.03 -6.16
CA ASN A 55 13.57 1.15 -5.98
C ASN A 55 12.70 1.44 -7.20
N ARG A 56 13.29 1.44 -8.41
CA ARG A 56 12.54 1.68 -9.65
C ARG A 56 11.42 0.66 -9.83
N LEU A 57 11.75 -0.63 -9.68
CA LEU A 57 10.78 -1.70 -9.84
C LEU A 57 9.73 -1.68 -8.72
N ASN A 58 10.12 -1.33 -7.50
CA ASN A 58 9.20 -1.17 -6.37
C ASN A 58 8.17 -0.07 -6.61
N GLN A 59 8.59 1.11 -7.10
CA GLN A 59 7.64 2.18 -7.43
C GLN A 59 6.67 1.76 -8.53
N ILE A 60 7.15 1.09 -9.59
CA ILE A 60 6.30 0.55 -10.66
C ILE A 60 5.29 -0.45 -10.07
N ALA A 61 5.78 -1.44 -9.32
CA ALA A 61 4.94 -2.48 -8.73
C ALA A 61 3.92 -1.92 -7.73
N ALA A 62 4.33 -1.00 -6.87
CA ALA A 62 3.46 -0.36 -5.88
C ALA A 62 2.36 0.48 -6.55
N HIS A 63 2.70 1.21 -7.63
CA HIS A 63 1.74 1.99 -8.40
C HIS A 63 0.71 1.08 -9.10
N GLU A 64 1.15 0.01 -9.78
CA GLU A 64 0.24 -0.94 -10.43
C GLU A 64 -0.61 -1.74 -9.43
N LEU A 65 -0.04 -2.09 -8.28
CA LEU A 65 -0.79 -2.64 -7.16
C LEU A 65 -1.88 -1.66 -6.71
N GLY A 66 -1.54 -0.39 -6.54
CA GLY A 66 -2.50 0.66 -6.20
C GLY A 66 -3.69 0.66 -7.16
N LYS A 67 -3.43 0.64 -8.47
CA LYS A 67 -4.52 0.59 -9.47
C LYS A 67 -5.44 -0.61 -9.26
N ALA A 68 -4.86 -1.79 -9.08
CA ALA A 68 -5.63 -3.01 -8.87
C ALA A 68 -6.44 -2.98 -7.56
N GLU A 69 -5.88 -2.42 -6.49
CA GLU A 69 -6.53 -2.26 -5.19
C GLU A 69 -7.72 -1.34 -5.26
N ALA A 70 -7.56 -0.13 -5.79
CA ALA A 70 -8.63 0.85 -5.93
C ALA A 70 -9.81 0.26 -6.71
N GLN A 71 -9.54 -0.43 -7.83
CA GLN A 71 -10.57 -1.10 -8.61
C GLN A 71 -11.26 -2.24 -7.86
N ARG A 72 -10.51 -3.04 -7.10
CA ARG A 72 -11.07 -4.16 -6.31
C ARG A 72 -11.93 -3.63 -5.16
N LEU A 73 -11.46 -2.61 -4.46
CA LEU A 73 -12.18 -1.93 -3.39
C LEU A 73 -13.48 -1.33 -3.90
N ALA A 74 -13.41 -0.55 -4.99
CA ALA A 74 -14.58 0.08 -5.59
C ALA A 74 -15.67 -0.93 -5.95
N ARG A 75 -15.28 -2.09 -6.51
CA ARG A 75 -16.23 -3.17 -6.82
C ARG A 75 -16.75 -3.89 -5.58
N ALA A 76 -15.89 -4.23 -4.64
CA ALA A 76 -16.25 -5.02 -3.47
C ALA A 76 -17.17 -4.25 -2.50
N LEU A 77 -17.04 -2.93 -2.45
CA LEU A 77 -17.79 -2.04 -1.57
C LEU A 77 -18.85 -1.21 -2.31
N GLU A 78 -19.04 -1.46 -3.60
CA GLU A 78 -20.00 -0.74 -4.45
C GLU A 78 -19.87 0.78 -4.34
N LEU A 79 -18.63 1.28 -4.35
CA LEU A 79 -18.36 2.71 -4.19
C LEU A 79 -19.00 3.52 -5.32
N SER A 80 -19.56 4.68 -4.96
CA SER A 80 -19.99 5.65 -5.96
C SER A 80 -18.79 6.12 -6.79
N PRO A 81 -19.00 6.52 -8.07
CA PRO A 81 -17.92 7.02 -8.91
C PRO A 81 -17.18 8.19 -8.25
N VAL A 82 -15.86 8.07 -8.15
CA VAL A 82 -14.98 9.12 -7.62
C VAL A 82 -14.87 10.23 -8.65
N LYS A 83 -15.40 11.43 -8.35
CA LYS A 83 -15.44 12.57 -9.28
C LYS A 83 -14.85 13.85 -8.71
N THR A 84 -14.73 13.92 -7.39
CA THR A 84 -14.25 15.09 -6.66
C THR A 84 -13.09 14.71 -5.74
N LEU A 85 -12.38 15.73 -5.25
CA LEU A 85 -11.37 15.52 -4.22
C LEU A 85 -11.96 14.86 -2.97
N ASP A 86 -13.16 15.24 -2.54
CA ASP A 86 -13.79 14.68 -1.35
C ASP A 86 -14.14 13.19 -1.54
N ASP A 87 -14.63 12.81 -2.73
CA ASP A 87 -14.85 11.39 -3.06
C ASP A 87 -13.55 10.60 -2.98
N TYR A 88 -12.46 11.17 -3.51
CA TYR A 88 -11.16 10.53 -3.50
C TYR A 88 -10.60 10.37 -2.08
N LEU A 89 -10.66 11.42 -1.26
CA LEU A 89 -10.19 11.35 0.12
C LEU A 89 -10.96 10.30 0.92
N LEU A 90 -12.27 10.19 0.73
CA LEU A 90 -13.05 9.12 1.35
C LEU A 90 -12.61 7.73 0.84
N ALA A 91 -12.42 7.56 -0.46
CA ALA A 91 -11.94 6.30 -1.04
C ALA A 91 -10.53 5.93 -0.53
N GLN A 92 -9.65 6.92 -0.36
CA GLN A 92 -8.32 6.76 0.23
C GLN A 92 -8.42 6.26 1.67
N GLU A 93 -9.24 6.88 2.51
CA GLU A 93 -9.43 6.47 3.90
C GLU A 93 -10.03 5.06 4.01
N ILE A 94 -10.98 4.70 3.14
CA ILE A 94 -11.51 3.33 3.04
C ILE A 94 -10.38 2.34 2.72
N GLY A 95 -9.53 2.67 1.74
CA GLY A 95 -8.42 1.82 1.35
C GLY A 95 -7.38 1.64 2.45
N ILE A 96 -7.00 2.73 3.13
CA ILE A 96 -6.05 2.69 4.26
C ILE A 96 -6.65 1.90 5.42
N GLY A 97 -7.94 2.12 5.72
CA GLY A 97 -8.69 1.39 6.73
C GLY A 97 -8.74 -0.13 6.49
N LEU A 98 -8.76 -0.58 5.23
CA LEU A 98 -8.70 -2.01 4.90
C LEU A 98 -7.27 -2.57 4.91
N PHE A 99 -6.32 -1.89 4.27
CA PHE A 99 -5.01 -2.49 4.02
C PHE A 99 -4.05 -2.40 5.20
N GLY A 100 -4.34 -1.57 6.19
CA GLY A 100 -3.53 -1.47 7.39
C GLY A 100 -3.65 -0.09 8.04
N PRO A 101 -4.72 0.15 8.83
CA PRO A 101 -4.93 1.43 9.51
C PRO A 101 -3.78 1.74 10.47
N ASP A 102 -3.15 0.71 11.05
CA ASP A 102 -2.03 0.88 11.98
C ASP A 102 -0.66 1.02 11.29
N LEU A 103 -0.60 0.97 9.95
CA LEU A 103 0.68 1.04 9.22
C LEU A 103 1.22 2.47 9.10
N LEU A 104 0.36 3.48 9.22
CA LEU A 104 0.68 4.89 9.05
C LEU A 104 0.08 5.70 10.21
N ASP A 105 0.75 6.79 10.58
CA ASP A 105 0.16 7.88 11.35
C ASP A 105 0.35 9.15 10.51
N TYR A 106 -0.74 9.76 10.10
CA TYR A 106 -0.74 10.91 9.18
C TYR A 106 -1.96 11.80 9.39
N ASP A 107 -1.83 13.04 8.94
CA ASP A 107 -2.94 13.98 8.84
C ASP A 107 -3.16 14.37 7.37
N ILE A 108 -4.40 14.71 7.02
CA ILE A 108 -4.78 15.30 5.73
C ILE A 108 -5.39 16.69 5.97
N VAL A 109 -4.94 17.67 5.19
CA VAL A 109 -5.48 19.03 5.19
C VAL A 109 -5.82 19.40 3.75
N LYS A 110 -7.09 19.71 3.46
CA LYS A 110 -7.46 20.31 2.17
C LYS A 110 -6.88 21.72 2.11
N THR A 111 -6.13 22.02 1.05
CA THR A 111 -5.56 23.36 0.84
C THR A 111 -6.42 24.19 -0.10
N ASP A 112 -7.19 23.56 -0.98
CA ASP A 112 -8.24 24.16 -1.80
C ASP A 112 -9.23 23.06 -2.28
N ASP A 113 -10.13 23.38 -3.21
CA ASP A 113 -11.13 22.46 -3.75
C ASP A 113 -10.54 21.27 -4.55
N ARG A 114 -9.27 21.36 -4.93
CA ARG A 114 -8.57 20.40 -5.80
C ARG A 114 -7.22 19.95 -5.26
N SER A 115 -6.83 20.41 -4.08
CA SER A 115 -5.53 20.09 -3.53
C SER A 115 -5.66 19.74 -2.06
N TYR A 116 -4.87 18.75 -1.64
CA TYR A 116 -4.70 18.41 -0.25
C TYR A 116 -3.23 18.19 0.08
N GLN A 117 -2.90 18.36 1.35
CA GLN A 117 -1.60 18.08 1.90
C GLN A 117 -1.72 16.90 2.86
N THR A 118 -0.81 15.95 2.74
CA THR A 118 -0.65 14.85 3.70
C THR A 118 0.67 15.03 4.44
N GLN A 119 0.62 14.96 5.77
CA GLN A 119 1.79 14.90 6.62
C GLN A 119 1.86 13.54 7.30
N VAL A 120 2.91 12.76 7.01
CA VAL A 120 3.10 11.42 7.59
C VAL A 120 4.05 11.50 8.77
N ARG A 121 3.53 11.32 9.99
CA ARG A 121 4.28 11.25 11.25
C ARG A 121 5.01 9.91 11.38
N ARG A 122 4.30 8.79 11.22
CA ARG A 122 4.86 7.41 11.25
C ARG A 122 4.61 6.67 9.94
N CYS A 123 5.61 5.93 9.47
CA CYS A 123 5.47 5.13 8.24
C CYS A 123 6.18 3.77 8.38
N PHE A 124 5.41 2.68 8.32
CA PHE A 124 5.97 1.33 8.42
C PHE A 124 7.05 1.04 7.37
N ALA A 125 6.94 1.58 6.15
CA ALA A 125 7.89 1.32 5.08
C ALA A 125 9.26 1.95 5.39
N PHE A 126 9.25 3.17 5.93
CA PHE A 126 10.46 3.81 6.43
C PHE A 126 11.05 3.04 7.62
N ASP A 127 10.22 2.64 8.59
CA ASP A 127 10.68 1.89 9.76
C ASP A 127 11.35 0.57 9.35
N ASN A 128 10.81 -0.12 8.35
CA ASN A 128 11.41 -1.35 7.80
C ASN A 128 12.69 -1.07 7.01
N ALA A 129 12.75 0.02 6.23
CA ALA A 129 13.98 0.41 5.53
C ALA A 129 15.12 0.73 6.51
N VAL A 130 14.82 1.37 7.65
CA VAL A 130 15.80 1.60 8.74
C VAL A 130 16.25 0.28 9.35
N ARG A 131 15.31 -0.61 9.70
CA ARG A 131 15.63 -1.93 10.27
C ARG A 131 16.48 -2.79 9.33
N ALA A 132 16.27 -2.68 8.03
CA ALA A 132 17.04 -3.38 7.00
C ALA A 132 18.38 -2.70 6.67
N GLY A 133 18.67 -1.51 7.24
CA GLY A 133 19.92 -0.80 6.99
C GLY A 133 20.02 -0.12 5.62
N ILE A 134 18.90 0.06 4.91
CA ILE A 134 18.85 0.57 3.52
C ILE A 134 18.24 1.98 3.41
N ALA A 135 17.93 2.63 4.54
CA ALA A 135 17.21 3.89 4.56
C ALA A 135 17.83 4.95 3.63
N GLY A 136 19.15 5.13 3.66
CA GLY A 136 19.85 6.16 2.86
C GLY A 136 19.67 6.04 1.34
N GLU A 137 19.25 4.87 0.85
CA GLU A 137 19.02 4.61 -0.57
C GLU A 137 17.54 4.36 -0.89
N TYR A 138 16.65 4.31 0.10
CA TYR A 138 15.26 3.93 -0.09
C TYR A 138 14.43 5.02 -0.79
N GLU A 139 13.71 4.63 -1.84
CA GLU A 139 12.73 5.47 -2.51
C GLU A 139 11.28 5.07 -2.17
N CYS A 140 10.40 6.06 -2.11
CA CYS A 140 9.07 5.88 -1.53
C CYS A 140 8.13 5.07 -2.42
N GLY A 141 7.80 3.84 -2.01
CA GLY A 141 6.74 3.05 -2.64
C GLY A 141 5.32 3.45 -2.22
N ILE A 142 5.16 4.13 -1.08
CA ILE A 142 3.84 4.49 -0.53
C ILE A 142 3.15 5.53 -1.42
N PHE A 143 3.82 6.64 -1.73
CA PHE A 143 3.21 7.63 -2.63
C PHE A 143 3.07 7.12 -4.06
N ALA A 144 3.94 6.20 -4.51
CA ALA A 144 3.73 5.51 -5.79
C ALA A 144 2.40 4.72 -5.78
N ARG A 145 2.10 3.99 -4.70
CA ARG A 145 0.80 3.32 -4.52
C ARG A 145 -0.39 4.28 -4.53
N ILE A 146 -0.28 5.42 -3.83
CA ILE A 146 -1.31 6.47 -3.81
C ILE A 146 -1.57 7.04 -5.21
N THR A 147 -0.52 7.29 -6.01
CA THR A 147 -0.70 7.72 -7.42
C THR A 147 -1.41 6.68 -8.27
N GLY A 148 -1.22 5.39 -7.98
CA GLY A 148 -1.98 4.31 -8.62
C GLY A 148 -3.47 4.33 -8.28
N TRP A 149 -3.84 4.73 -7.05
CA TRP A 149 -5.25 4.92 -6.68
C TRP A 149 -5.89 6.06 -7.47
N LEU A 150 -5.21 7.20 -7.55
CA LEU A 150 -5.65 8.36 -8.32
C LEU A 150 -5.88 8.00 -9.81
N ASP A 151 -4.91 7.31 -10.42
CA ASP A 151 -5.02 6.84 -11.81
C ASP A 151 -6.19 5.88 -12.03
N ALA A 152 -6.40 4.93 -11.12
CA ALA A 152 -7.50 3.97 -11.25
C ALA A 152 -8.88 4.63 -11.15
N PHE A 153 -8.98 5.76 -10.44
CA PHE A 153 -10.18 6.59 -10.40
C PHE A 153 -10.28 7.59 -11.55
N GLY A 154 -9.28 7.63 -12.45
CA GLY A 154 -9.27 8.53 -13.60
C GLY A 154 -8.99 9.99 -13.23
N LEU A 155 -8.34 10.25 -12.10
CA LEU A 155 -8.00 11.58 -11.66
C LEU A 155 -6.61 11.96 -12.17
N GLU A 156 -6.54 12.95 -13.07
CA GLU A 156 -5.28 13.64 -13.36
C GLU A 156 -4.70 14.17 -12.04
N HIS A 157 -3.39 14.06 -11.85
CA HIS A 157 -2.81 14.49 -10.57
C HIS A 157 -1.35 14.90 -10.68
N VAL A 158 -0.93 15.73 -9.73
CA VAL A 158 0.47 16.14 -9.54
C VAL A 158 0.81 16.04 -8.06
N THR A 159 1.91 15.37 -7.74
CA THR A 159 2.44 15.27 -6.39
C THR A 159 3.65 16.20 -6.21
N ARG A 160 3.73 16.89 -5.07
CA ARG A 160 4.83 17.77 -4.69
C ARG A 160 5.29 17.43 -3.26
N PRO A 161 6.54 17.03 -3.03
CA PRO A 161 7.55 16.73 -4.05
C PRO A 161 7.14 15.54 -4.94
N SER A 162 7.74 15.45 -6.12
CA SER A 162 7.55 14.30 -7.01
C SER A 162 8.06 13.02 -6.35
N LEU A 163 7.63 11.87 -6.86
CA LEU A 163 8.12 10.57 -6.41
C LEU A 163 9.65 10.48 -6.51
N GLY A 164 10.26 9.82 -5.53
CA GLY A 164 11.71 9.68 -5.42
C GLY A 164 12.13 9.20 -4.04
N LYS A 165 13.31 9.63 -3.59
CA LYS A 165 13.87 9.29 -2.27
C LYS A 165 12.88 9.57 -1.15
N CYS A 166 12.81 8.65 -0.18
CA CYS A 166 11.96 8.81 0.99
C CYS A 166 12.37 10.06 1.78
N LEU A 167 11.41 10.99 2.01
CA LEU A 167 11.68 12.24 2.74
C LEU A 167 12.18 11.98 4.17
N LYS A 168 11.56 11.03 4.87
CA LYS A 168 11.98 10.66 6.24
C LYS A 168 13.40 10.11 6.26
N ALA A 169 13.78 9.33 5.24
CA ALA A 169 15.15 8.81 5.12
C ALA A 169 16.18 9.90 4.78
N GLN A 170 15.73 11.02 4.23
CA GLN A 170 16.55 12.22 4.02
C GLN A 170 16.58 13.14 5.25
N GLY A 171 15.99 12.72 6.38
CA GLY A 171 15.90 13.54 7.59
C GLY A 171 14.89 14.70 7.49
N GLN A 172 13.95 14.64 6.54
CA GLN A 172 12.95 15.67 6.31
C GLN A 172 11.58 15.25 6.85
N ASP A 173 10.73 16.24 7.12
CA ASP A 173 9.31 15.99 7.35
C ASP A 173 8.66 15.42 6.09
N CYS A 174 7.88 14.34 6.25
CA CYS A 174 7.23 13.67 5.14
C CYS A 174 5.92 14.37 4.82
N VAL A 175 6.01 15.38 3.96
CA VAL A 175 4.89 16.22 3.58
C VAL A 175 4.75 16.21 2.07
N HIS A 176 3.59 15.77 1.59
CA HIS A 176 3.25 15.80 0.16
C HIS A 176 1.99 16.61 -0.05
N THR A 177 2.03 17.52 -1.02
CA THR A 177 0.84 18.15 -1.60
C THR A 177 0.45 17.37 -2.85
N VAL A 178 -0.82 17.01 -2.95
CA VAL A 178 -1.40 16.36 -4.12
C VAL A 178 -2.47 17.28 -4.67
N ALA A 179 -2.29 17.70 -5.92
CA ALA A 179 -3.29 18.45 -6.66
C ALA A 179 -3.95 17.50 -7.68
N VAL A 180 -5.28 17.49 -7.74
CA VAL A 180 -6.09 16.71 -8.68
C VAL A 180 -6.65 17.61 -9.78
N GLY A 181 -6.44 17.20 -11.04
CA GLY A 181 -6.95 17.80 -12.25
C GLY A 181 -8.35 17.28 -12.62
N ARG A 182 -8.80 17.59 -13.84
CA ARG A 182 -10.04 17.07 -14.41
C ARG A 182 -9.75 15.97 -15.41
#